data_AF-W7ATH6-F1
#
_entry.id   AF-W7ATH6-F1
#
_cell.length_a   1.000
_cell.length_b   1.000
_cell.length_c   1.000
_cell.angle_alpha   90.00
_cell.angle_beta   90.00
_cell.angle_gamma   90.00
#
_symmetry.space_group_name_H-M   'P 1'
#
loop_
_entity.id
_entity.type
_entity.pdbx_description
1 polymer ?
#
loop_
_entity_poly.entity_id
_entity_poly.type
_entity_poly.pdbx_seq_one_letter_code
_entity_poly.pdbx_strand_id
1 'polypeptide(L)'
;EIIGDDEIKGEFVDSAKSYYETVHYPIVDTTIECLSEADRILKKYVQDFESQVDDAFDSRLDSDKLEALYAEIRRSENLLDDFTHAMDSMTGNLNLGQQIGMKLGLETSMMQIKEEIKILERYLDFEHSHTNVMHDVLSRMYQVKTGVNEIMAGKAFNATTHTYDSSKMQLGWLNHLVPEKKPKKTYNFDDYTKTLEGSYWVLS
;
A
#
# COMPACT_ATOMS: atom_id res chain seq x y z
N GLU A 1 -17.41 15.36 22.00
CA GLU A 1 -18.49 16.31 22.34
C GLU A 1 -18.10 17.36 23.39
N ILE A 2 -16.81 17.71 23.55
CA ILE A 2 -16.40 18.81 24.44
C ILE A 2 -16.50 20.16 23.71
N ILE A 3 -16.22 20.21 22.40
CA ILE A 3 -16.22 21.46 21.63
C ILE A 3 -17.64 22.02 21.46
N GLY A 4 -18.65 21.17 21.26
CA GLY A 4 -20.05 21.56 21.05
C GLY A 4 -20.86 21.84 22.32
N ASP A 5 -20.26 21.69 23.50
CA ASP A 5 -20.96 21.93 24.77
C ASP A 5 -20.76 23.38 25.23
N ASP A 6 -21.76 24.22 25.00
CA ASP A 6 -21.76 25.65 25.35
C ASP A 6 -22.12 25.92 26.82
N GLU A 7 -22.52 24.90 27.59
CA GLU A 7 -22.86 25.06 29.02
C GLU A 7 -21.60 25.18 29.88
N ILE A 8 -20.50 24.53 29.49
CA ILE A 8 -19.24 24.54 30.24
C ILE A 8 -18.35 25.68 29.76
N LYS A 9 -18.18 26.70 30.61
CA LYS A 9 -17.40 27.92 30.32
C LYS A 9 -16.29 28.15 31.33
N GLY A 10 -15.22 28.82 30.90
CA GLY A 10 -14.10 29.21 31.74
C GLY A 10 -12.76 29.01 31.05
N GLU A 11 -11.73 29.72 31.50
CA GLU A 11 -10.42 29.80 30.84
C GLU A 11 -9.74 28.42 30.66
N PHE A 12 -9.94 27.49 31.61
CA PHE A 12 -9.51 26.10 31.47
C PHE A 12 -10.21 25.38 30.32
N VAL A 13 -11.53 25.54 30.21
CA VAL A 13 -12.36 24.82 29.23
C VAL A 13 -12.11 25.38 27.84
N ASP A 14 -12.01 26.71 27.71
CA ASP A 14 -11.74 27.38 26.44
C ASP A 14 -10.34 27.02 25.92
N SER A 15 -9.33 27.02 26.79
CA SER A 15 -7.97 26.59 26.41
C SER A 15 -7.90 25.10 26.09
N ALA A 16 -8.64 24.25 26.79
CA ALA A 16 -8.74 22.83 26.47
C ALA A 16 -9.40 22.60 25.10
N LYS A 17 -10.55 23.23 24.82
CA LYS A 17 -11.24 23.13 23.52
C LYS A 17 -10.31 23.50 22.37
N SER A 18 -9.65 24.66 22.47
CA SER A 18 -8.68 25.15 21.48
C SER A 18 -7.51 24.17 21.29
N TYR A 19 -6.99 23.61 22.39
CA TYR A 19 -5.91 22.63 22.34
C TYR A 19 -6.32 21.31 21.66
N TYR A 20 -7.52 20.78 21.94
CA TYR A 20 -8.01 19.58 21.28
C TYR A 20 -8.26 19.80 19.79
N GLU A 21 -8.85 20.95 19.43
CA GLU A 21 -9.12 21.33 18.04
C GLU A 21 -7.82 21.48 17.25
N THR A 22 -6.85 22.22 17.79
CA THR A 22 -5.60 22.53 17.08
C THR A 22 -4.64 21.35 17.01
N VAL A 23 -4.62 20.48 18.02
CA VAL A 23 -3.54 19.50 18.20
C VAL A 23 -4.04 18.06 18.10
N HIS A 24 -5.15 17.71 18.77
CA HIS A 24 -5.60 16.31 18.85
C HIS A 24 -6.40 15.89 17.62
N TYR A 25 -7.32 16.73 17.14
CA TYR A 25 -8.17 16.37 16.01
C TYR A 25 -7.38 16.15 14.71
N PRO A 26 -6.40 17.00 14.33
CA PRO A 26 -5.58 16.77 13.14
C PRO A 26 -4.82 15.43 13.18
N ILE A 27 -4.36 15.00 14.36
CA ILE A 27 -3.70 13.71 14.56
C ILE A 27 -4.66 12.56 14.29
N VAL A 28 -5.86 12.61 14.89
CA VAL A 28 -6.88 11.57 14.74
C VAL A 28 -7.35 11.49 13.29
N ASP A 29 -7.70 12.64 12.69
CA ASP A 29 -8.17 12.73 11.31
C ASP A 29 -7.12 12.22 10.33
N THR A 30 -5.87 12.65 10.48
CA THR A 30 -4.77 12.17 9.63
C THR A 30 -4.53 10.68 9.78
N THR A 31 -4.65 10.14 11.00
CA THR A 31 -4.52 8.71 11.25
C THR A 31 -5.63 7.93 10.54
N ILE A 32 -6.88 8.36 10.66
CA ILE A 32 -8.03 7.74 9.98
C ILE A 32 -7.84 7.78 8.47
N GLU A 33 -7.46 8.93 7.91
CA GLU A 33 -7.24 9.07 6.47
C GLU A 33 -6.08 8.21 5.97
N CYS A 34 -4.99 8.11 6.72
CA CYS A 34 -3.86 7.28 6.33
C CYS A 34 -4.18 5.78 6.40
N LEU A 35 -4.96 5.34 7.39
CA LEU A 35 -5.44 3.96 7.44
C LEU A 35 -6.40 3.66 6.29
N SER A 36 -7.29 4.60 5.95
CA SER A 36 -8.22 4.45 4.83
C SER A 36 -7.49 4.39 3.48
N GLU A 37 -6.49 5.25 3.30
CA GLU A 37 -5.67 5.26 2.08
C GLU A 37 -4.78 4.02 1.99
N ALA A 38 -4.21 3.55 3.11
CA ALA A 38 -3.46 2.29 3.15
C ALA A 38 -4.33 1.11 2.73
N ASP A 39 -5.56 1.00 3.23
CA ASP A 39 -6.51 -0.05 2.82
C ASP A 39 -6.81 0.02 1.32
N ARG A 40 -7.01 1.23 0.77
CA ARG A 40 -7.22 1.43 -0.67
C ARG A 40 -6.01 1.02 -1.50
N ILE A 41 -4.81 1.40 -1.08
CA ILE A 41 -3.55 1.04 -1.76
C ILE A 41 -3.33 -0.47 -1.69
N LEU A 42 -3.54 -1.12 -0.55
CA LEU A 42 -3.38 -2.57 -0.42
C LEU A 42 -4.36 -3.33 -1.31
N LYS A 43 -5.64 -2.94 -1.33
CA LYS A 43 -6.64 -3.54 -2.22
C LYS A 43 -6.24 -3.39 -3.69
N LYS A 44 -5.78 -2.20 -4.07
CA LYS A 44 -5.31 -1.95 -5.44
C LYS A 44 -4.06 -2.76 -5.76
N TYR A 45 -3.09 -2.85 -4.85
CA TYR A 45 -1.88 -3.65 -5.03
C TYR A 45 -2.21 -5.11 -5.30
N VAL A 46 -3.14 -5.70 -4.54
CA VAL A 46 -3.61 -7.08 -4.75
C VAL A 46 -4.30 -7.23 -6.10
N GLN A 47 -5.21 -6.31 -6.47
CA GLN A 47 -5.88 -6.34 -7.77
C GLN A 47 -4.90 -6.18 -8.95
N ASP A 48 -3.95 -5.27 -8.82
CA ASP A 48 -2.92 -5.02 -9.83
C ASP A 48 -2.01 -6.25 -9.96
N PHE A 49 -1.66 -6.90 -8.84
CA PHE A 49 -0.93 -8.17 -8.84
C PHE A 49 -1.71 -9.29 -9.53
N GLU A 50 -2.99 -9.46 -9.17
CA GLU A 50 -3.88 -10.45 -9.79
C GLU A 50 -4.02 -10.21 -11.31
N SER A 51 -4.13 -8.96 -11.75
CA SER A 51 -4.29 -8.65 -13.17
C SER A 51 -3.00 -8.73 -13.99
N GLN A 52 -1.84 -8.46 -13.40
CA GLN A 52 -0.56 -8.32 -14.12
C GLN A 52 0.34 -9.56 -13.98
N VAL A 53 0.18 -10.34 -12.91
CA VAL A 53 1.09 -11.43 -12.55
C VAL A 53 0.40 -12.80 -12.48
N ASP A 54 -0.91 -12.88 -12.16
CA ASP A 54 -1.60 -14.13 -11.78
C ASP A 54 -1.96 -15.11 -12.91
N ASP A 55 -1.33 -15.01 -14.09
CA ASP A 55 -1.27 -16.18 -14.98
C ASP A 55 -0.34 -17.28 -14.42
N ALA A 56 0.44 -17.01 -13.36
CA ALA A 56 1.34 -17.99 -12.72
C ALA A 56 1.59 -17.69 -11.23
N PHE A 57 0.69 -18.16 -10.36
CA PHE A 57 0.68 -17.96 -8.89
C PHE A 57 1.91 -18.49 -8.11
N ASP A 58 2.88 -19.21 -8.71
CA ASP A 58 3.94 -19.92 -7.98
C ASP A 58 5.39 -19.42 -8.21
N SER A 59 5.58 -18.42 -9.08
CA SER A 59 6.93 -17.92 -9.37
C SER A 59 7.32 -16.79 -8.41
N ARG A 60 7.96 -17.11 -7.28
CA ARG A 60 8.75 -16.11 -6.55
C ARG A 60 9.87 -15.62 -7.46
N LEU A 61 10.04 -14.30 -7.54
CA LEU A 61 11.15 -13.70 -8.27
C LEU A 61 12.47 -14.04 -7.59
N ASP A 62 13.33 -14.71 -8.34
CA ASP A 62 14.71 -14.96 -7.99
C ASP A 62 15.53 -14.42 -9.16
N SER A 63 16.25 -13.31 -8.92
CA SER A 63 17.05 -12.64 -9.96
C SER A 63 18.14 -13.57 -10.49
N ASP A 64 18.70 -14.42 -9.63
CA ASP A 64 19.71 -15.41 -10.00
C ASP A 64 19.04 -16.51 -10.86
N LYS A 65 17.79 -16.89 -10.54
CA LYS A 65 16.97 -17.78 -11.36
C LYS A 65 16.66 -17.18 -12.74
N LEU A 66 16.32 -15.90 -12.83
CA LEU A 66 16.04 -15.23 -14.10
C LEU A 66 17.29 -15.21 -14.99
N GLU A 67 18.45 -14.86 -14.43
CA GLU A 67 19.73 -14.90 -15.15
C GLU A 67 20.10 -16.33 -15.60
N ALA A 68 19.86 -17.33 -14.75
CA ALA A 68 20.07 -18.74 -15.09
C ALA A 68 19.15 -19.20 -16.23
N LEU A 69 17.87 -18.81 -16.24
CA LEU A 69 16.95 -19.12 -17.34
C LEU A 69 17.38 -18.46 -18.65
N TYR A 70 17.88 -17.22 -18.60
CA TYR A 70 18.49 -16.54 -19.75
C TYR A 70 19.76 -17.22 -20.26
N ALA A 71 20.55 -17.84 -19.38
CA ALA A 71 21.71 -18.65 -19.79
C ALA A 71 21.26 -19.97 -20.43
N GLU A 72 20.25 -20.64 -19.85
CA GLU A 72 19.76 -21.94 -20.31
C GLU A 72 19.05 -21.84 -21.67
N ILE A 73 18.30 -20.76 -21.91
CA ILE A 73 17.69 -20.53 -23.21
C ILE A 73 18.73 -20.29 -24.31
N ARG A 74 19.78 -19.50 -24.04
CA ARG A 74 20.88 -19.29 -24.99
C ARG A 74 21.62 -20.59 -25.28
N ARG A 75 21.84 -21.41 -24.24
CA ARG A 75 22.44 -22.73 -24.40
C ARG A 75 21.58 -23.64 -25.27
N SER A 76 20.27 -23.64 -25.05
CA SER A 76 19.32 -24.44 -25.83
C SER A 76 19.22 -23.95 -27.29
N GLU A 77 19.28 -22.65 -27.53
CA GLU A 77 19.34 -22.04 -28.86
C GLU A 77 20.61 -22.48 -29.61
N ASN A 78 21.78 -22.39 -28.96
CA ASN A 78 23.03 -22.86 -29.54
C ASN A 78 23.00 -24.37 -29.84
N LEU A 79 22.42 -25.18 -28.93
CA LEU A 79 22.30 -26.62 -29.13
C LEU A 79 21.37 -26.96 -30.30
N LEU A 80 20.28 -26.21 -30.46
CA LEU A 80 19.35 -26.38 -31.59
C LEU A 80 20.01 -25.99 -32.92
N ASP A 81 20.82 -24.92 -32.91
CA ASP A 81 21.57 -24.47 -34.08
C ASP A 81 22.64 -25.50 -34.49
N ASP A 82 23.46 -25.95 -33.53
CA ASP A 82 24.46 -27.01 -33.72
C ASP A 82 23.81 -28.30 -34.22
N PHE A 83 22.67 -28.69 -33.66
CA PHE A 83 21.92 -29.87 -34.09
C PHE A 83 21.38 -29.72 -35.52
N THR A 84 20.89 -28.54 -35.89
CA THR A 84 20.39 -28.26 -37.24
C THR A 84 21.53 -28.33 -38.27
N HIS A 85 22.67 -27.71 -37.96
CA HIS A 85 23.89 -27.80 -38.79
C HIS A 85 24.43 -29.24 -38.88
N ALA A 86 24.35 -30.01 -37.78
CA ALA A 86 24.72 -31.42 -37.78
C ALA A 86 23.78 -32.27 -38.63
N MET A 87 22.47 -32.00 -38.62
CA MET A 87 21.51 -32.68 -39.50
C MET A 87 21.77 -32.38 -40.98
N ASP A 88 22.04 -31.12 -41.32
CA ASP A 88 22.35 -30.71 -42.70
C ASP A 88 23.64 -31.37 -43.22
N SER A 89 24.58 -31.68 -42.33
CA SER A 89 25.83 -32.35 -42.66
C SER A 89 25.79 -33.88 -42.55
N MET A 90 24.86 -34.47 -41.78
CA MET A 90 24.72 -35.92 -41.59
C MET A 90 23.63 -36.51 -42.48
N THR A 91 23.99 -36.83 -43.72
CA THR A 91 23.20 -37.68 -44.61
C THR A 91 23.33 -39.17 -44.20
N GLY A 92 22.61 -39.61 -43.15
CA GLY A 92 22.20 -41.03 -43.06
C GLY A 92 22.42 -41.85 -41.77
N ASN A 93 22.85 -41.29 -40.64
CA ASN A 93 23.17 -42.10 -39.44
C ASN A 93 22.16 -42.04 -38.28
N LEU A 94 21.15 -41.17 -38.31
CA LEU A 94 20.08 -41.10 -37.30
C LEU A 94 18.75 -41.47 -37.95
N ASN A 95 17.91 -42.27 -37.25
CA ASN A 95 16.57 -42.54 -37.75
C ASN A 95 15.73 -41.26 -37.68
N LEU A 96 14.91 -41.01 -38.70
CA LEU A 96 14.11 -39.78 -38.84
C LEU A 96 13.23 -39.49 -37.61
N GLY A 97 12.70 -40.52 -36.94
CA GLY A 97 11.91 -40.39 -35.72
C GLY A 97 12.72 -39.92 -34.51
N GLN A 98 13.98 -40.35 -34.37
CA GLN A 98 14.89 -39.87 -33.32
C GLN A 98 15.26 -38.39 -33.54
N GLN A 99 15.49 -38.00 -34.80
CA GLN A 99 15.77 -36.60 -35.14
C GLN A 99 14.57 -35.69 -34.82
N ILE A 100 13.36 -36.09 -35.23
CA ILE A 100 12.12 -35.36 -34.95
C ILE A 100 11.88 -35.27 -33.44
N GLY A 101 12.06 -36.38 -32.70
CA GLY A 101 11.86 -36.41 -31.25
C GLY A 101 12.81 -35.48 -30.48
N MET A 102 14.09 -35.46 -30.84
CA MET A 102 15.08 -34.57 -30.20
C MET A 102 14.80 -33.10 -30.49
N LYS A 103 14.50 -32.74 -31.75
CA LYS A 103 14.14 -31.37 -32.14
C LYS A 103 12.90 -30.87 -31.39
N LEU A 104 11.84 -31.67 -31.39
CA LEU A 104 10.60 -31.33 -30.67
C LEU A 104 10.83 -31.21 -29.16
N GLY A 105 11.65 -32.08 -28.57
CA GLY A 105 12.01 -32.02 -27.15
C GLY A 105 12.73 -30.73 -26.78
N LEU A 106 13.72 -30.32 -27.58
CA LEU A 106 14.44 -29.05 -27.38
C LEU A 106 13.52 -27.84 -27.57
N GLU A 107 12.73 -27.82 -28.64
CA GLU A 107 11.75 -26.74 -28.89
C GLU A 107 10.72 -26.61 -27.76
N THR A 108 10.26 -27.74 -27.21
CA THR A 108 9.32 -27.76 -26.07
C THR A 108 9.98 -27.22 -24.79
N SER A 109 11.21 -27.66 -24.49
CA SER A 109 11.96 -27.15 -23.33
C SER A 109 12.22 -25.65 -23.43
N MET A 110 12.60 -25.18 -24.63
CA MET A 110 12.80 -23.75 -24.89
C MET A 110 11.50 -22.95 -24.72
N MET A 111 10.37 -23.49 -25.16
CA MET A 111 9.06 -22.87 -24.98
C MET A 111 8.73 -22.70 -23.49
N GLN A 112 8.99 -23.73 -22.67
CA GLN A 112 8.79 -23.67 -21.22
C GLN A 112 9.69 -22.61 -20.56
N ILE A 113 10.98 -22.57 -20.90
CA ILE A 113 11.92 -21.57 -20.38
C ILE A 113 11.49 -20.15 -20.77
N LYS A 114 11.05 -19.93 -22.03
CA LYS A 114 10.53 -18.62 -22.48
C LYS A 114 9.33 -18.17 -21.66
N GLU A 115 8.45 -19.10 -21.31
CA GLU A 115 7.28 -18.76 -20.52
C GLU A 115 7.65 -18.41 -19.08
N GLU A 116 8.58 -19.15 -18.46
CA GLU A 116 9.11 -18.80 -17.13
C GLU A 116 9.78 -17.41 -17.11
N ILE A 117 10.56 -17.06 -18.14
CA ILE A 117 11.18 -15.74 -18.25
C ILE A 117 10.12 -14.64 -18.26
N LYS A 118 9.08 -14.76 -19.11
CA LYS A 118 8.01 -13.74 -19.20
C LYS A 118 7.31 -13.52 -17.86
N ILE A 119 7.05 -14.60 -17.13
CA ILE A 119 6.38 -14.52 -15.83
C ILE A 119 7.25 -13.72 -14.84
N LEU A 120 8.56 -14.02 -14.80
CA LEU A 120 9.49 -13.30 -13.94
C LEU A 120 9.67 -11.83 -14.33
N GLU A 121 9.63 -11.51 -15.63
CA GLU A 121 9.64 -10.12 -16.11
C GLU A 121 8.39 -9.35 -15.69
N ARG A 122 7.20 -9.95 -15.83
CA ARG A 122 5.94 -9.34 -15.35
C ARG A 122 5.99 -9.05 -13.86
N TYR A 123 6.54 -9.96 -13.06
CA TYR A 123 6.73 -9.73 -11.62
C TYR A 123 7.71 -8.58 -11.36
N LEU A 124 8.84 -8.51 -12.09
CA LEU A 124 9.84 -7.45 -11.90
C LEU A 124 9.28 -6.07 -12.27
N ASP A 125 8.54 -5.97 -13.36
CA ASP A 125 7.82 -4.76 -13.77
C ASP A 125 6.77 -4.34 -12.72
N PHE A 126 6.07 -5.32 -12.14
CA PHE A 126 5.12 -5.09 -11.06
C PHE A 126 5.82 -4.53 -9.81
N GLU A 127 6.87 -5.17 -9.29
CA GLU A 127 7.60 -4.67 -8.11
C GLU A 127 8.18 -3.27 -8.35
N HIS A 128 8.76 -3.03 -9.53
CA HIS A 128 9.32 -1.73 -9.88
C HIS A 128 8.24 -0.64 -9.93
N SER A 129 7.09 -0.92 -10.54
CA SER A 129 5.96 0.02 -10.58
C SER A 129 5.33 0.26 -9.20
N HIS A 130 5.54 -0.64 -8.23
CA HIS A 130 4.97 -0.54 -6.88
C HIS A 130 5.99 -0.22 -5.75
N THR A 131 7.26 0.04 -6.08
CA THR A 131 8.37 0.19 -5.10
C THR A 131 8.13 1.24 -4.00
N ASN A 132 7.26 2.25 -4.24
CA ASN A 132 7.01 3.34 -3.29
C ASN A 132 5.51 3.58 -3.00
N VAL A 133 4.65 2.60 -3.21
CA VAL A 133 3.19 2.79 -3.13
C VAL A 133 2.70 3.27 -1.76
N MET A 134 3.44 3.00 -0.68
CA MET A 134 3.09 3.42 0.69
C MET A 134 3.85 4.65 1.18
N HIS A 135 4.71 5.27 0.36
CA HIS A 135 5.60 6.34 0.81
C HIS A 135 4.85 7.49 1.50
N ASP A 136 3.77 7.98 0.87
CA ASP A 136 2.98 9.10 1.39
C ASP A 136 2.28 8.77 2.71
N VAL A 137 1.74 7.55 2.82
CA VAL A 137 1.10 7.05 4.06
C VAL A 137 2.14 7.01 5.19
N LEU A 138 3.30 6.43 4.93
CA LEU A 138 4.38 6.31 5.92
C LEU A 138 4.92 7.68 6.34
N SER A 139 5.07 8.61 5.38
CA SER A 139 5.50 9.99 5.65
C SER A 139 4.52 10.72 6.58
N ARG A 140 3.21 10.64 6.32
CA ARG A 140 2.19 11.23 7.21
C ARG A 140 2.13 10.56 8.58
N MET A 141 2.29 9.23 8.66
CA MET A 141 2.31 8.52 9.95
C MET A 141 3.54 8.84 10.79
N TYR A 142 4.67 9.14 10.15
CA TYR A 142 5.83 9.66 10.85
C TYR A 142 5.55 11.03 11.51
N GLN A 143 4.80 11.90 10.83
CA GLN A 143 4.41 13.21 11.39
C GLN A 143 3.41 13.06 12.53
N VAL A 144 2.43 12.15 12.40
CA VAL A 144 1.51 11.77 13.49
C VAL A 144 2.29 11.29 14.72
N LYS A 145 3.27 10.38 14.54
CA LYS A 145 4.13 9.91 15.64
C LYS A 145 4.88 11.06 16.30
N THR A 146 5.40 12.00 15.50
CA THR A 146 6.10 13.19 16.00
C THR A 146 5.16 14.06 16.85
N GLY A 147 3.93 14.29 16.38
CA GLY A 147 2.92 15.04 17.13
C GLY A 147 2.51 14.37 18.44
N VAL A 148 2.29 13.05 18.44
CA VAL A 148 1.98 12.28 19.66
C VAL A 148 3.12 12.40 20.68
N ASN A 149 4.39 12.31 20.25
CA ASN A 149 5.53 12.47 21.14
C ASN A 149 5.59 13.88 21.77
N GLU A 150 5.27 14.93 21.00
CA GLU A 150 5.20 16.30 21.54
C GLU A 150 4.04 16.47 22.53
N ILE A 151 2.89 15.81 22.31
CA ILE A 151 1.78 15.78 23.30
C ILE A 151 2.24 15.07 24.58
N MET A 152 2.88 13.91 24.46
CA MET A 152 3.37 13.13 25.60
C MET A 152 4.44 13.86 26.41
N ALA A 153 5.18 14.78 25.79
CA ALA A 153 6.13 15.64 26.50
C ALA A 153 5.43 16.63 27.46
N GLY A 154 4.12 16.82 27.35
CA GLY A 154 3.30 17.55 28.34
C GLY A 154 3.53 19.07 28.39
N LYS A 155 4.28 19.64 27.44
CA LYS A 155 4.68 21.06 27.44
C LYS A 155 3.50 22.03 27.31
N ALA A 156 2.39 21.57 26.75
CA ALA A 156 1.20 22.38 26.54
C ALA A 156 0.44 22.68 27.84
N PHE A 157 0.48 21.80 28.84
CA PHE A 157 -0.31 21.97 30.06
C PHE A 157 0.46 22.77 31.11
N ASN A 158 -0.15 23.85 31.61
CA ASN A 158 0.37 24.64 32.71
C ASN A 158 -0.34 24.26 34.01
N ALA A 159 0.39 23.61 34.92
CA ALA A 159 -0.15 23.18 36.22
C ALA A 159 -0.52 24.35 37.16
N THR A 160 0.07 25.53 36.98
CA THR A 160 -0.20 26.70 37.83
C THR A 160 -1.49 27.41 37.43
N THR A 161 -1.71 27.59 36.12
CA THR A 161 -2.91 28.26 35.60
C THR A 161 -4.04 27.28 35.32
N HIS A 162 -3.78 25.97 35.35
CA HIS A 162 -4.69 24.94 34.87
C HIS A 162 -5.21 25.27 33.47
N THR A 163 -4.32 25.64 32.54
CA THR A 163 -4.69 25.95 31.15
C THR A 163 -3.74 25.30 30.17
N TYR A 164 -4.18 25.18 28.92
CA TYR A 164 -3.37 24.68 27.82
C TYR A 164 -2.83 25.82 26.95
N ASP A 165 -1.58 25.69 26.51
CA ASP A 165 -0.90 26.63 25.64
C ASP A 165 -0.06 25.87 24.60
N SER A 166 -0.62 25.73 23.39
CA SER A 166 0.01 25.04 22.27
C SER A 166 1.24 25.77 21.72
N SER A 167 1.43 27.07 22.03
CA SER A 167 2.60 27.83 21.58
C SER A 167 3.91 27.32 22.20
N LYS A 168 3.82 26.56 23.31
CA LYS A 168 4.96 25.92 23.98
C LYS A 168 5.38 24.60 23.33
N MET A 169 4.65 24.13 22.32
CA MET A 169 4.95 22.93 21.56
C MET A 169 5.69 23.24 20.27
N GLN A 170 6.47 22.26 19.78
CA GLN A 170 7.05 22.35 18.44
C GLN A 170 6.03 21.83 17.42
N LEU A 171 5.24 22.72 16.82
CA LEU A 171 4.10 22.37 15.95
C LEU A 171 4.45 22.19 14.45
N GLY A 172 5.74 22.08 14.10
CA GLY A 172 6.16 21.95 12.69
C GLY A 172 5.56 20.74 11.96
N TRP A 173 5.25 19.66 12.69
CA TRP A 173 4.60 18.46 12.18
C TRP A 173 3.13 18.69 11.75
N LEU A 174 2.46 19.70 12.31
CA LEU A 174 1.04 19.98 12.03
C LEU A 174 0.81 20.39 10.57
N ASN A 175 1.79 21.08 9.97
CA ASN A 175 1.74 21.50 8.56
C ASN A 175 1.77 20.33 7.56
N HIS A 176 2.14 19.14 8.03
CA HIS A 176 2.24 17.93 7.21
C HIS A 176 1.11 16.93 7.50
N LEU A 177 0.18 17.30 8.38
CA LEU A 177 -1.05 16.58 8.61
C LEU A 177 -2.12 17.03 7.61
N VAL A 178 -3.19 16.25 7.53
CA VAL A 178 -4.38 16.64 6.76
C VAL A 178 -4.87 17.97 7.34
N PRO A 179 -5.08 19.00 6.50
CA PRO A 179 -5.60 20.27 6.99
C PRO A 179 -6.95 20.01 7.66
N GLU A 180 -7.14 20.69 8.79
CA GLU A 180 -8.34 20.64 9.62
C GLU A 180 -9.61 20.56 8.76
N LYS A 181 -10.25 19.38 8.72
CA LYS A 181 -11.64 19.31 8.29
C LYS A 181 -12.42 19.99 9.39
N LYS A 182 -12.68 21.28 9.23
CA LYS A 182 -13.63 22.02 10.08
C LYS A 182 -14.83 21.11 10.30
N PRO A 183 -15.21 20.79 11.55
CA PRO A 183 -16.41 20.02 11.77
C PRO A 183 -17.59 20.90 11.35
N LYS A 184 -18.14 20.63 10.18
CA LYS A 184 -19.56 20.86 9.93
C LYS A 184 -20.21 19.58 9.45
N LYS A 185 -20.21 18.57 10.32
CA LYS A 185 -21.47 17.87 10.52
C LYS A 185 -22.28 18.69 11.50
N THR A 186 -22.98 19.70 10.96
CA THR A 186 -24.18 20.21 11.63
C THR A 186 -25.17 19.06 11.59
N TYR A 187 -25.27 18.31 12.68
CA TYR A 187 -26.43 17.44 12.88
C TYR A 187 -27.61 18.36 13.09
N ASN A 188 -28.44 18.50 12.06
CA ASN A 188 -29.73 19.14 12.22
C ASN A 188 -30.64 18.11 12.88
N PHE A 189 -30.81 18.19 14.19
CA PHE A 189 -31.67 17.26 14.93
C PHE A 189 -33.15 17.36 14.51
N ASP A 190 -33.54 18.43 13.81
CA ASP A 190 -34.87 18.57 13.20
C ASP A 190 -35.05 17.67 11.96
N ASP A 191 -33.96 17.18 11.36
CA ASP A 191 -34.02 16.25 10.22
C ASP A 191 -34.24 14.79 10.67
N TYR A 192 -34.10 14.50 11.96
CA TYR A 192 -34.32 13.17 12.51
C TYR A 192 -35.76 13.01 12.98
N THR A 193 -36.45 12.03 12.40
CA THR A 193 -37.74 11.58 12.90
C THR A 193 -37.55 10.63 14.07
N LYS A 194 -38.12 10.99 15.21
CA LYS A 194 -38.11 10.16 16.41
C LYS A 194 -39.29 9.18 16.38
N THR A 195 -39.01 7.91 16.10
CA THR A 195 -40.00 6.83 16.10
C THR A 195 -39.81 5.93 17.32
N LEU A 196 -40.92 5.49 17.92
CA LEU A 196 -40.88 4.52 19.02
C LEU A 196 -41.01 3.11 18.43
N GLU A 197 -39.94 2.34 18.48
CA GLU A 197 -39.95 0.93 18.10
C GLU A 197 -39.87 0.07 19.36
N GLY A 198 -41.03 -0.48 19.75
CA GLY A 198 -41.17 -1.26 20.97
C GLY A 198 -40.94 -0.41 22.23
N SER A 199 -39.87 -0.70 22.97
CA SER A 199 -39.51 -0.01 24.23
C SER A 199 -38.37 0.99 24.07
N TYR A 200 -37.90 1.27 22.85
CA TYR A 200 -36.78 2.19 22.62
C TYR A 200 -37.11 3.19 21.51
N TRP A 201 -36.49 4.36 21.63
CA TRP A 201 -36.61 5.43 20.64
C TRP A 201 -35.52 5.27 19.58
N VAL A 202 -35.92 5.29 18.32
CA VAL A 202 -35.03 5.29 17.16
C VAL A 202 -35.08 6.69 16.54
N LEU A 203 -33.91 7.22 16.19
CA LEU A 203 -33.75 8.45 15.44
C LEU A 203 -33.35 8.06 14.02
N SER A 204 -34.21 8.34 13.04
CA SER A 204 -33.97 8.08 11.61
C SER A 204 -34.12 9.35 10.79
#